data_AF-Q5D2J8-F1
#
_entry.id   AF-Q5D2J8-F1
#
_cell.length_a   1.000
_cell.length_b   1.000
_cell.length_c   1.000
_cell.angle_alpha   90.00
_cell.angle_beta   90.00
_cell.angle_gamma   90.00
#
_symmetry.space_group_name_H-M   'P 1'
#
loop_
_entity.id
_entity.type
_entity.pdbx_description
1 polymer ?
#
loop_
_entity_poly.entity_id
_entity_poly.type
_entity_poly.pdbx_seq_one_letter_code
_entity_poly.pdbx_strand_id
1 'polypeptide(L)'
;MSHWNMYSFQDPNSPFADNLNMFHNFTMIFMIMIVILTFLIMIDILMNKFMNRFLLKNHNIEIIWTIIPIMILMTIAMPSLKTLYFIDEMWNPTFITIKS
;
A
#
# COMPACT_ATOMS: atom_id res chain seq x y z
N MET A 1 12.27 6.18 -20.48
CA MET A 1 12.55 4.84 -21.05
C MET A 1 13.14 4.00 -19.93
N SER A 2 12.77 2.73 -19.84
CA SER A 2 13.34 1.84 -18.83
C SER A 2 14.84 1.65 -19.09
N HIS A 3 15.65 1.94 -18.08
CA HIS A 3 17.06 1.57 -18.08
C HIS A 3 17.24 0.12 -17.61
N TRP A 4 18.39 -0.47 -17.93
CA TRP A 4 18.74 -1.80 -17.48
C TRP A 4 18.79 -1.84 -15.94
N ASN A 5 18.25 -2.89 -15.32
CA ASN A 5 18.18 -3.07 -13.86
C ASN A 5 17.33 -2.03 -13.10
N MET A 6 16.23 -1.56 -13.70
CA MET A 6 15.31 -0.63 -13.07
C MET A 6 14.24 -1.35 -12.22
N TYR A 7 14.22 -1.10 -10.92
CA TYR A 7 13.25 -1.69 -9.97
C TYR A 7 12.03 -0.80 -9.69
N SER A 8 12.13 0.51 -9.92
CA SER A 8 11.08 1.49 -9.69
C SER A 8 10.39 1.91 -10.99
N PHE A 9 9.35 2.75 -10.88
CA PHE A 9 8.73 3.38 -12.04
C PHE A 9 9.67 4.33 -12.76
N GLN A 10 9.43 4.50 -14.07
CA GLN A 10 10.08 5.50 -14.91
C GLN A 10 9.76 6.91 -14.42
N ASP A 11 10.65 7.85 -14.72
CA ASP A 11 10.42 9.26 -14.40
C ASP A 11 9.10 9.75 -15.02
N PRO A 12 8.25 10.43 -14.23
CA PRO A 12 6.95 10.84 -14.69
C PRO A 12 7.06 11.95 -15.74
N ASN A 13 6.36 11.78 -16.86
CA ASN A 13 6.31 12.77 -17.95
C ASN A 13 4.95 13.50 -18.03
N SER A 14 4.09 13.31 -17.02
CA SER A 14 2.80 13.98 -16.88
C SER A 14 2.45 14.14 -15.39
N PRO A 15 1.62 15.14 -15.02
CA PRO A 15 1.20 15.33 -13.62
C PRO A 15 0.44 14.12 -13.06
N PHE A 16 -0.23 13.33 -13.92
CA PHE A 16 -0.88 12.09 -13.52
C PHE A 16 0.12 11.02 -13.11
N ALA A 17 1.19 10.85 -13.89
CA ALA A 17 2.24 9.89 -13.59
C ALA A 17 2.96 10.25 -12.27
N ASP A 18 3.15 11.54 -12.00
CA ASP A 18 3.76 12.00 -10.74
C ASP A 18 2.86 11.70 -9.53
N ASN A 19 1.56 12.02 -9.62
CA ASN A 19 0.57 11.68 -8.58
C ASN A 19 0.47 10.16 -8.32
N LEU A 20 0.54 9.35 -9.37
CA LEU A 20 0.55 7.89 -9.24
C LEU A 20 1.83 7.39 -8.56
N ASN A 21 3.00 7.96 -8.88
CA ASN A 21 4.25 7.59 -8.24
C ASN A 21 4.27 7.98 -6.74
N MET A 22 3.72 9.15 -6.40
CA MET A 22 3.53 9.57 -5.00
C MET A 22 2.58 8.64 -4.24
N PHE A 23 1.46 8.26 -4.86
CA PHE A 23 0.53 7.29 -4.26
C PHE A 23 1.20 5.92 -4.07
N HIS A 24 1.93 5.43 -5.07
CA HIS A 24 2.68 4.18 -4.97
C HIS A 24 3.64 4.20 -3.78
N ASN A 25 4.48 5.24 -3.67
CA ASN A 25 5.43 5.35 -2.57
C ASN A 25 4.73 5.37 -1.20
N PHE A 26 3.61 6.07 -1.08
CA PHE A 26 2.80 6.07 0.14
C PHE A 26 2.29 4.66 0.48
N THR A 27 1.74 3.91 -0.49
CA THR A 27 1.28 2.53 -0.26
C THR A 27 2.40 1.56 0.08
N MET A 28 3.57 1.72 -0.54
CA MET A 28 4.73 0.87 -0.31
C MET A 28 5.26 0.98 1.11
N ILE A 29 5.18 2.17 1.73
CA ILE A 29 5.55 2.35 3.15
C ILE A 29 4.69 1.45 4.05
N PHE A 30 3.37 1.43 3.86
CA PHE A 30 2.48 0.57 4.65
C PHE A 30 2.72 -0.91 4.38
N MET A 31 2.90 -1.30 3.12
CA MET A 31 3.15 -2.71 2.76
C MET A 31 4.43 -3.23 3.40
N ILE A 32 5.53 -2.48 3.33
CA ILE A 32 6.81 -2.86 3.94
C ILE A 32 6.65 -2.96 5.47
N MET A 33 5.95 -2.02 6.10
CA MET A 33 5.69 -2.07 7.54
C MET A 33 4.93 -3.34 7.96
N ILE A 34 3.90 -3.74 7.22
CA ILE A 34 3.15 -4.97 7.50
C ILE A 34 4.04 -6.22 7.34
N VAL A 35 4.86 -6.27 6.29
CA VAL A 35 5.76 -7.40 6.06
C VAL A 35 6.81 -7.51 7.17
N ILE A 36 7.41 -6.39 7.59
CA ILE A 36 8.39 -6.39 8.69
C ILE A 36 7.72 -6.81 10.00
N LEU A 37 6.53 -6.28 10.33
CA LEU A 37 5.81 -6.65 11.55
C LEU A 37 5.51 -8.15 11.59
N THR A 38 4.98 -8.70 10.51
CA THR A 38 4.66 -10.13 10.43
C THR A 38 5.92 -10.99 10.50
N PHE A 39 7.00 -10.59 9.85
CA PHE A 39 8.28 -11.28 9.91
C PHE A 39 8.88 -11.31 11.32
N LEU A 40 8.81 -10.19 12.05
CA LEU A 40 9.27 -10.11 13.45
C LEU A 40 8.46 -11.05 14.36
N ILE A 41 7.14 -11.08 14.21
CA ILE A 41 6.27 -12.00 14.97
C ILE A 41 6.62 -13.46 14.66
N MET A 42 6.88 -13.79 13.40
CA MET A 42 7.27 -15.14 13.01
C MET A 42 8.61 -15.56 13.64
N ILE A 43 9.61 -14.68 13.66
CA ILE A 43 10.90 -14.95 14.31
C ILE A 43 10.71 -15.17 15.82
N ASP A 44 9.90 -14.34 16.47
CA ASP A 44 9.65 -14.45 17.91
C ASP A 44 9.02 -15.81 18.24
N ILE A 45 8.01 -16.26 17.47
CA ILE A 45 7.39 -17.58 17.65
C ILE A 45 8.41 -18.71 17.49
N LEU A 46 9.34 -18.61 16.54
CA LEU A 46 10.36 -19.64 16.30
C LEU A 46 11.43 -19.69 17.40
N MET A 47 11.81 -18.53 17.95
CA MET A 47 12.87 -18.43 18.95
C MET A 47 12.36 -18.63 20.39
N ASN A 48 11.06 -18.44 20.62
CA ASN A 48 10.49 -18.51 21.95
C ASN A 48 10.44 -19.96 22.46
N LYS A 49 11.06 -20.20 23.62
CA LYS A 49 11.12 -21.52 24.27
C LYS A 49 9.94 -21.78 25.21
N PHE A 50 9.15 -20.75 25.53
CA PHE A 50 8.07 -20.84 26.50
C PHE A 50 6.74 -21.18 25.83
N MET A 51 6.04 -22.18 26.37
CA MET A 51 4.74 -22.61 25.86
C MET A 51 3.60 -21.90 26.60
N ASN A 52 2.80 -21.11 25.87
CA ASN A 52 1.58 -20.50 26.40
C ASN A 52 0.33 -21.17 25.82
N ARG A 53 -0.37 -21.98 26.64
CA ARG A 53 -1.60 -22.70 26.22
C ARG A 53 -2.83 -21.80 26.09
N PHE A 54 -2.88 -20.66 26.79
CA PHE A 54 -4.05 -19.78 26.80
C PHE A 54 -4.11 -18.83 25.59
N LEU A 55 -3.04 -18.77 24.78
CA LEU A 55 -2.97 -17.90 23.60
C LEU A 55 -4.01 -18.29 22.51
N LEU A 56 -4.40 -19.57 22.45
CA LEU A 56 -5.30 -20.13 21.43
C LEU A 56 -6.76 -19.63 21.51
N LYS A 57 -7.20 -19.07 22.65
CA LYS A 57 -8.57 -18.61 22.84
C LYS A 57 -8.63 -17.15 23.31
N ASN A 58 -7.77 -16.30 22.76
CA ASN A 58 -7.72 -14.91 23.14
C ASN A 58 -8.48 -14.01 22.14
N HIS A 59 -9.79 -13.85 22.37
CA HIS A 59 -10.66 -12.98 21.57
C HIS A 59 -10.17 -11.53 21.52
N ASN A 60 -9.47 -11.06 22.55
CA ASN A 60 -8.95 -9.69 22.56
C ASN A 60 -7.86 -9.49 21.49
N ILE A 61 -7.01 -10.50 21.24
CA ILE A 61 -5.99 -10.45 20.19
C ILE A 61 -6.67 -10.43 18.81
N GLU A 62 -7.76 -11.18 18.65
CA GLU A 62 -8.53 -11.21 17.40
C GLU A 62 -9.14 -9.86 17.06
N ILE A 63 -9.71 -9.17 18.05
CA ILE A 63 -10.24 -7.81 17.87
C ILE A 63 -9.11 -6.85 17.46
N ILE A 64 -7.95 -6.92 18.13
CA ILE A 64 -6.83 -6.01 17.85
C ILE A 64 -6.29 -6.20 16.43
N TRP A 65 -6.02 -7.45 16.02
CA TRP A 65 -5.45 -7.71 14.69
C TRP A 65 -6.47 -7.60 13.55
N THR A 66 -7.77 -7.41 13.82
CA THR A 66 -8.78 -7.15 12.79
C THR A 66 -9.00 -5.66 12.59
N ILE A 67 -9.05 -4.89 13.67
CA ILE A 67 -9.23 -3.43 13.61
C ILE A 67 -8.00 -2.74 13.01
N ILE A 68 -6.78 -3.17 13.37
CA ILE A 68 -5.54 -2.54 12.88
C ILE A 68 -5.44 -2.59 11.34
N PRO A 69 -5.60 -3.75 10.66
CA PRO A 69 -5.58 -3.80 9.20
C PRO A 69 -6.70 -3.01 8.53
N ILE A 70 -7.90 -2.98 9.10
CA ILE A 70 -9.02 -2.20 8.55
C ILE A 70 -8.67 -0.71 8.55
N MET A 71 -8.07 -0.21 9.64
CA MET A 71 -7.63 1.18 9.72
C MET A 71 -6.54 1.51 8.70
N ILE A 72 -5.57 0.62 8.49
CA ILE A 72 -4.52 0.79 7.47
C ILE A 72 -5.12 0.82 6.05
N LEU A 73 -6.10 -0.03 5.76
CA LEU A 73 -6.76 -0.02 4.45
C LEU A 73 -7.54 1.27 4.21
N MET A 74 -8.22 1.80 5.24
CA MET A 74 -8.93 3.08 5.14
C MET A 74 -8.00 4.25 4.84
N THR A 75 -6.80 4.30 5.46
CA THR A 75 -5.83 5.37 5.17
C THR A 75 -5.24 5.28 3.77
N ILE A 76 -5.14 4.07 3.19
CA ILE A 76 -4.73 3.88 1.79
C ILE A 76 -5.85 4.23 0.81
N ALA A 77 -7.11 3.94 1.17
CA ALA A 77 -8.26 4.16 0.30
C ALA A 77 -8.56 5.66 0.05
N MET A 78 -8.36 6.52 1.05
CA MET A 78 -8.60 7.97 0.90
C MET A 78 -7.76 8.62 -0.22
N PRO A 79 -6.42 8.51 -0.23
CA PRO A 79 -5.61 9.07 -1.31
C PRO A 79 -5.84 8.33 -2.64
N SER A 80 -6.18 7.03 -2.63
CA SER A 80 -6.43 6.28 -3.87
C SER A 80 -7.68 6.74 -4.61
N LEU A 81 -8.77 7.01 -3.89
CA LEU A 81 -9.98 7.56 -4.49
C LEU A 81 -9.74 8.99 -4.99
N LYS A 82 -9.00 9.80 -4.23
CA LYS A 82 -8.63 11.15 -4.66
C LYS A 82 -7.84 11.14 -5.98
N THR A 83 -6.85 10.26 -6.13
CA THR A 83 -6.07 10.18 -7.38
C THR A 83 -6.91 9.69 -8.55
N LEU A 84 -7.84 8.75 -8.33
CA LEU A 84 -8.77 8.27 -9.35
C LEU A 84 -9.64 9.41 -9.90
N TYR A 85 -10.35 10.13 -9.02
CA TYR A 85 -11.22 11.23 -9.45
C TYR A 85 -10.44 12.37 -10.12
N PHE A 86 -9.21 12.63 -9.67
CA PHE A 86 -8.34 13.62 -10.31
C PHE A 86 -8.00 13.27 -11.77
N ILE A 87 -7.82 11.98 -12.07
CA ILE A 87 -7.54 11.52 -13.44
C ILE A 87 -8.79 11.64 -14.31
N ASP A 88 -9.96 11.27 -13.79
CA ASP A 88 -11.21 11.26 -14.54
C ASP A 88 -11.68 12.68 -14.93
N GLU A 89 -11.58 13.66 -14.02
CA GLU A 89 -12.07 15.03 -14.25
C GLU A 89 -11.31 15.77 -15.36
N MET A 90 -10.03 15.44 -15.58
CA MET A 90 -9.17 16.14 -16.53
C MET A 90 -9.16 15.52 -17.94
N TRP A 91 -9.86 14.41 -18.17
CA TRP A 91 -9.81 13.67 -19.44
C TRP A 91 -10.63 14.31 -20.59
N ASN A 92 -11.08 15.56 -20.45
CA ASN A 92 -11.67 16.29 -21.57
C ASN A 92 -10.54 16.90 -22.43
N PRO A 93 -10.32 16.44 -23.67
CA PRO A 93 -9.24 16.95 -24.52
C PRO A 93 -9.55 18.40 -24.90
N THR A 94 -8.86 19.34 -24.27
CA THR A 94 -9.07 20.78 -24.48
C THR A 94 -8.46 21.29 -25.78
N PHE A 95 -7.51 20.57 -26.38
CA PHE A 95 -6.74 21.06 -27.54
C PHE A 95 -6.75 20.14 -28.76
N ILE A 96 -6.40 18.85 -28.62
CA ILE A 96 -6.20 17.94 -29.75
C ILE A 96 -6.78 16.56 -29.42
N THR A 97 -7.57 16.01 -30.35
CA THR A 97 -8.01 14.61 -30.32
C THR A 97 -7.36 13.85 -31.47
N ILE A 98 -6.53 12.86 -31.16
CA ILE A 98 -6.02 11.91 -32.17
C ILE A 98 -6.93 10.70 -32.15
N LYS A 99 -7.62 10.44 -33.26
CA LYS A 99 -8.32 9.17 -33.52
C LYS A 99 -7.51 8.40 -34.56
N SER A 100 -7.26 7.13 -34.29
CA SER A 100 -6.77 6.16 -35.27
C SER A 100 -7.87 5.77 -36.25
#